data_AF-A0A7X2NPI3-F1
#
_entry.id   AF-A0A7X2NPI3-F1
#
_cell.length_a   1.000
_cell.length_b   1.000
_cell.length_c   1.000
_cell.angle_alpha   90.00
_cell.angle_beta   90.00
_cell.angle_gamma   90.00
#
_symmetry.space_group_name_H-M   'P 1'
#
loop_
_entity.id
_entity.type
_entity.pdbx_description
1 polymer ?
#
loop_
_entity_poly.entity_id
_entity_poly.type
_entity_poly.pdbx_seq_one_letter_code
_entity_poly.pdbx_strand_id
1 'polypeptide(L)'
;MAQFRIKTSKDEILCPNEMDKYEKKSLYDKCKNENMKIFCNCNGNCEYKVRNGNWAIYPCSQGKQAEHEDWCPKSKVYLDKRDYNAGFLIDDETGEVRVHLSEPLIHQEQNDDEPNENVPRNHDGGGRRYPRHQQGEITISAMIKKMNMLTFKHVAFYKGNKDTEYPKTDVMIKKMFWAEKRTRIGAKKKCIADLSRLKDGLEFVYKELAEIPPYRVDDRITRLVTKEEKDGKALSVPVYTRELIRALEEYENTYATNDLSNRNIILAGFRDKYAMYSLRFLLINDYGLFSESNYEVQMYNAICEIMNRNRFKEKGVFFYKPFEYGYGAYGDKYLEDGIIEFEGTNRKIVIEVYGRNDEDYLERKDIKSQMLSRKDNIYIYIPWEAYNNEPLPYKRICTEIEGVLKDVNSQ
;
A
#
# COMPACT_ATOMS: atom_id res chain seq x y z
N MET A 1 1.17 -2.56 -7.14
CA MET A 1 0.25 -2.49 -8.29
C MET A 1 0.63 -1.43 -9.32
N ALA A 2 1.23 -1.81 -10.46
CA ALA A 2 1.02 -1.13 -11.73
C ALA A 2 -0.47 -1.07 -12.03
N GLN A 3 -0.95 0.14 -12.28
CA GLN A 3 -2.36 0.44 -12.29
C GLN A 3 -2.95 0.15 -13.65
N PHE A 4 -4.11 -0.53 -13.69
CA PHE A 4 -4.87 -0.58 -14.93
C PHE A 4 -5.38 0.83 -15.20
N ARG A 5 -4.95 1.40 -16.33
CA ARG A 5 -5.34 2.73 -16.78
C ARG A 5 -6.04 2.61 -18.11
N ILE A 6 -7.10 3.39 -18.27
CA ILE A 6 -7.79 3.54 -19.54
C ILE A 6 -7.55 4.95 -20.08
N LYS A 7 -7.42 5.06 -21.40
CA LYS A 7 -7.36 6.34 -22.11
C LYS A 7 -8.70 6.56 -22.80
N THR A 8 -9.31 7.72 -22.60
CA THR A 8 -10.52 8.10 -23.36
C THR A 8 -10.14 8.53 -24.77
N SER A 9 -11.11 8.59 -25.69
CA SER A 9 -10.94 9.18 -27.01
C SER A 9 -10.65 10.69 -27.00
N LYS A 10 -10.69 11.34 -25.82
CA LYS A 10 -10.25 12.73 -25.60
C LYS A 10 -8.87 12.80 -24.94
N ASP A 11 -8.13 11.69 -24.97
CA ASP A 11 -6.80 11.53 -24.37
C ASP A 11 -6.72 11.68 -22.84
N GLU A 12 -7.86 11.81 -22.15
CA GLU A 12 -7.93 11.75 -20.68
C GLU A 12 -7.56 10.34 -20.20
N ILE A 13 -6.61 10.24 -19.26
CA ILE A 13 -6.26 8.99 -18.61
C ILE A 13 -7.07 8.84 -17.32
N LEU A 14 -7.75 7.70 -17.17
CA LEU A 14 -8.55 7.36 -16.01
C LEU A 14 -8.01 6.10 -15.35
N CYS A 15 -8.19 6.00 -14.03
CA CYS A 15 -7.79 4.85 -13.22
C CYS A 15 -9.04 4.15 -12.66
N PRO A 16 -9.60 3.13 -13.36
CA PRO A 16 -10.88 2.52 -13.00
C PRO A 16 -11.01 2.02 -11.56
N ASN A 17 -9.93 1.53 -10.96
CA ASN A 17 -9.97 0.98 -9.61
C ASN A 17 -10.05 2.04 -8.51
N GLU A 18 -9.66 3.27 -8.85
CA GLU A 18 -9.73 4.40 -7.93
C GLU A 18 -11.05 5.17 -8.02
N MET A 19 -11.82 4.89 -9.08
CA MET A 19 -13.11 5.53 -9.29
C MET A 19 -14.16 4.97 -8.32
N ASP A 20 -14.90 5.88 -7.71
CA ASP A 20 -16.08 5.54 -6.93
C ASP A 20 -17.28 5.16 -7.82
N LYS A 21 -18.38 4.77 -7.19
CA LYS A 21 -19.58 4.31 -7.90
C LYS A 21 -20.23 5.41 -8.75
N TYR A 22 -20.18 6.67 -8.30
CA TYR A 22 -20.73 7.81 -9.02
C TYR A 22 -19.85 8.19 -10.21
N GLU A 23 -18.54 8.15 -10.05
CA GLU A 23 -17.58 8.38 -11.12
C GLU A 23 -17.71 7.32 -12.22
N LYS A 24 -17.82 6.03 -11.85
CA LYS A 24 -18.06 4.95 -12.83
C LYS A 24 -19.40 5.10 -13.55
N LYS A 25 -20.45 5.55 -12.84
CA LYS A 25 -21.75 5.86 -13.46
C LYS A 25 -21.64 7.05 -14.43
N SER A 26 -20.95 8.12 -14.04
CA SER A 26 -20.73 9.27 -14.90
C SER A 26 -19.95 8.88 -16.17
N LEU A 27 -18.94 8.03 -16.03
CA LEU A 27 -18.21 7.48 -17.18
C LEU A 27 -19.13 6.67 -18.10
N TYR A 28 -20.01 5.82 -17.55
CA TYR A 28 -21.02 5.12 -18.34
C TYR A 28 -21.93 6.08 -19.11
N ASP A 29 -22.43 7.13 -18.44
CA ASP A 29 -23.32 8.12 -19.06
C ASP A 29 -22.60 8.86 -20.20
N LYS A 30 -21.32 9.22 -20.03
CA LYS A 30 -20.48 9.80 -21.10
C LYS A 30 -20.27 8.83 -22.26
N CYS A 31 -19.92 7.57 -22.00
CA CYS A 31 -19.77 6.55 -23.05
C CYS A 31 -21.06 6.36 -23.85
N LYS A 32 -22.22 6.42 -23.20
CA LYS A 32 -23.53 6.18 -23.81
C LYS A 32 -24.07 7.41 -24.55
N ASN A 33 -24.01 8.58 -23.93
CA ASN A 33 -24.69 9.79 -24.42
C ASN A 33 -23.77 10.66 -25.29
N GLU A 34 -22.46 10.64 -25.04
CA GLU A 34 -21.48 11.45 -25.77
C GLU A 34 -20.65 10.63 -26.76
N ASN A 35 -20.94 9.34 -26.95
CA ASN A 35 -20.18 8.40 -27.80
C ASN A 35 -18.67 8.35 -27.48
N MET A 36 -18.30 8.63 -26.22
CA MET A 36 -16.90 8.56 -25.78
C MET A 36 -16.41 7.10 -25.76
N LYS A 37 -15.28 6.84 -26.43
CA LYS A 37 -14.62 5.53 -26.39
C LYS A 37 -13.54 5.52 -25.32
N ILE A 38 -13.25 4.33 -24.79
CA ILE A 38 -12.19 4.12 -23.81
C ILE A 38 -11.33 2.93 -24.23
N PHE A 39 -10.02 3.05 -24.06
CA PHE A 39 -9.01 2.08 -24.52
C PHE A 39 -8.03 1.75 -23.40
N CYS A 40 -7.34 0.62 -23.47
CA CYS A 40 -6.17 0.39 -22.62
C CYS A 40 -5.12 1.48 -22.85
N ASN A 41 -4.59 2.06 -21.78
CA ASN A 41 -3.51 3.04 -21.89
C ASN A 41 -2.18 2.44 -22.39
N CYS A 42 -2.06 1.11 -22.37
CA CYS A 42 -0.84 0.41 -22.75
C CYS A 42 -0.48 0.54 -24.24
N ASN A 43 -1.48 0.47 -25.11
CA ASN A 43 -1.29 0.43 -26.56
C ASN A 43 -2.34 1.24 -27.33
N GLY A 44 -3.35 1.80 -26.67
CA GLY A 44 -4.44 2.55 -27.30
C GLY A 44 -5.38 1.72 -28.20
N ASN A 45 -5.16 0.41 -28.33
CA ASN A 45 -5.85 -0.44 -29.30
C ASN A 45 -6.93 -1.32 -28.66
N CYS A 46 -6.78 -1.67 -27.37
CA CYS A 46 -7.75 -2.51 -26.68
C CYS A 46 -8.96 -1.68 -26.20
N GLU A 47 -10.08 -1.67 -26.93
CA GLU A 47 -11.31 -0.95 -26.52
C GLU A 47 -12.03 -1.62 -25.33
N TYR A 48 -12.50 -0.80 -24.39
CA TYR A 48 -13.29 -1.17 -23.22
C TYR A 48 -14.68 -0.52 -23.24
N LYS A 49 -15.61 -1.07 -22.45
CA LYS A 49 -16.96 -0.52 -22.22
C LYS A 49 -17.30 -0.54 -20.74
N VAL A 50 -18.27 0.27 -20.34
CA VAL A 50 -18.82 0.29 -18.98
C VAL A 50 -20.18 -0.42 -18.97
N ARG A 51 -20.37 -1.36 -18.05
CA ARG A 51 -21.60 -2.17 -17.97
C ARG A 51 -22.71 -1.40 -17.26
N ASN A 52 -23.94 -1.48 -17.80
CA ASN A 52 -25.11 -0.90 -17.15
C ASN A 52 -25.43 -1.64 -15.83
N GLY A 53 -25.77 -0.90 -14.77
CA GLY A 53 -26.21 -1.43 -13.48
C GLY A 53 -25.09 -1.57 -12.45
N ASN A 54 -24.03 -2.34 -12.77
CA ASN A 54 -22.89 -2.53 -11.86
C ASN A 54 -21.67 -1.66 -12.20
N TRP A 55 -21.70 -0.93 -13.33
CA TRP A 55 -20.67 0.01 -13.78
C TRP A 55 -19.26 -0.60 -13.90
N ALA A 56 -19.18 -1.92 -14.07
CA ALA A 56 -17.91 -2.62 -14.28
C ALA A 56 -17.33 -2.25 -15.65
N ILE A 57 -16.02 -2.04 -15.73
CA ILE A 57 -15.31 -1.76 -16.97
C ILE A 57 -14.79 -3.08 -17.53
N TYR A 58 -15.17 -3.42 -18.77
CA TYR A 58 -14.86 -4.71 -19.38
C TYR A 58 -14.36 -4.56 -20.82
N PRO A 59 -13.47 -5.44 -21.29
CA PRO A 59 -12.94 -5.38 -22.65
C PRO A 59 -14.03 -5.76 -23.68
N CYS A 60 -14.03 -5.07 -24.82
CA CYS A 60 -14.80 -5.47 -25.99
C CYS A 60 -14.27 -6.80 -26.58
N SER A 61 -15.04 -7.45 -27.47
CA SER A 61 -14.67 -8.72 -28.09
C SER A 61 -13.27 -8.69 -28.74
N GLN A 62 -12.92 -7.59 -29.42
CA GLN A 62 -11.58 -7.36 -29.98
C GLN A 62 -10.52 -7.13 -28.89
N GLY A 63 -10.86 -6.42 -27.82
CA GLY A 63 -9.98 -6.20 -26.67
C GLY A 63 -9.65 -7.44 -25.84
N LYS A 64 -10.47 -8.50 -25.92
CA LYS A 64 -10.21 -9.79 -25.23
C LYS A 64 -9.07 -10.60 -25.84
N GLN A 65 -8.79 -10.39 -27.12
CA GLN A 65 -7.75 -11.11 -27.87
C GLN A 65 -6.52 -10.26 -28.16
N ALA A 66 -6.59 -8.96 -27.84
CA ALA A 66 -5.53 -8.02 -28.15
C ALA A 66 -4.32 -8.22 -27.24
N GLU A 67 -3.13 -8.15 -27.83
CA GLU A 67 -1.88 -8.19 -27.09
C GLU A 67 -1.67 -6.88 -26.34
N HIS A 68 -1.30 -7.01 -25.07
CA HIS A 68 -0.96 -5.89 -24.21
C HIS A 68 0.55 -5.83 -24.04
N GLU A 69 1.11 -4.62 -23.95
CA GLU A 69 2.51 -4.42 -23.58
C GLU A 69 2.88 -5.17 -22.30
N ASP A 70 4.10 -5.70 -22.20
CA ASP A 70 4.53 -6.56 -21.09
C ASP A 70 4.33 -5.93 -19.71
N TRP A 71 4.43 -4.61 -19.60
CA TRP A 71 4.24 -3.84 -18.37
C TRP A 71 2.77 -3.57 -18.03
N CYS A 72 1.85 -3.83 -18.95
CA CYS A 72 0.42 -3.63 -18.75
C CYS A 72 -0.12 -4.68 -17.76
N PRO A 73 -0.99 -4.28 -16.81
CA PRO A 73 -1.62 -5.21 -15.89
C PRO A 73 -2.46 -6.32 -16.51
N LYS A 74 -2.83 -6.17 -17.78
CA LYS A 74 -3.66 -7.10 -18.55
C LYS A 74 -2.83 -7.97 -19.53
N SER A 75 -1.50 -7.87 -19.54
CA SER A 75 -0.64 -8.71 -20.38
C SER A 75 -0.48 -10.12 -19.81
N LYS A 76 -0.17 -11.10 -20.68
CA LYS A 76 0.08 -12.49 -20.24
C LYS A 76 1.26 -12.57 -19.26
N VAL A 77 2.37 -11.94 -19.61
CA VAL A 77 3.58 -11.84 -18.77
C VAL A 77 3.26 -11.30 -17.38
N TYR A 78 2.34 -10.36 -17.30
CA TYR A 78 1.93 -9.78 -16.04
C TYR A 78 0.95 -10.67 -15.27
N LEU A 79 -0.01 -11.28 -15.96
CA LEU A 79 -0.98 -12.21 -15.37
C LEU A 79 -0.26 -13.41 -14.72
N ASP A 80 0.78 -13.95 -15.36
CA ASP A 80 1.59 -15.05 -14.82
C ASP A 80 2.33 -14.66 -13.53
N LYS A 81 2.66 -13.38 -13.35
CA LYS A 81 3.29 -12.88 -12.12
C LYS A 81 2.30 -12.63 -10.98
N ARG A 82 0.97 -12.69 -11.22
CA ARG A 82 -0.02 -12.48 -10.17
C ARG A 82 0.00 -13.56 -9.10
N ASP A 83 0.42 -14.77 -9.45
CA ASP A 83 0.49 -15.90 -8.51
C ASP A 83 1.39 -15.60 -7.30
N TYR A 84 2.42 -14.75 -7.47
CA TYR A 84 3.26 -14.27 -6.36
C TYR A 84 2.48 -13.46 -5.31
N ASN A 85 1.29 -12.95 -5.65
CA ASN A 85 0.46 -12.11 -4.80
C ASN A 85 -0.77 -12.86 -4.26
N ALA A 86 -0.83 -14.18 -4.38
CA ALA A 86 -2.03 -15.01 -4.19
C ALA A 86 -2.79 -14.84 -2.85
N GLY A 87 -2.11 -14.46 -1.75
CA GLY A 87 -2.79 -14.23 -0.46
C GLY A 87 -3.44 -12.84 -0.31
N PHE A 88 -3.19 -11.91 -1.23
CA PHE A 88 -3.81 -10.57 -1.28
C PHE A 88 -4.18 -10.24 -2.73
N LEU A 89 -5.36 -10.66 -3.15
CA LEU A 89 -5.80 -10.53 -4.55
C LEU A 89 -6.70 -9.32 -4.72
N ILE A 90 -6.36 -8.47 -5.67
CA ILE A 90 -7.17 -7.32 -6.05
C ILE A 90 -7.81 -7.60 -7.41
N ASP A 91 -9.12 -7.41 -7.48
CA ASP A 91 -9.86 -7.42 -8.72
C ASP A 91 -9.65 -6.07 -9.44
N ASP A 92 -8.94 -6.06 -10.58
CA ASP A 92 -8.63 -4.80 -11.27
C ASP A 92 -9.80 -4.16 -12.05
N GLU A 93 -11.03 -4.66 -11.91
CA GLU A 93 -12.22 -4.00 -12.47
C GLU A 93 -13.03 -3.29 -11.37
N THR A 94 -13.15 -3.96 -10.23
CA THR A 94 -14.00 -3.54 -9.10
C THR A 94 -13.20 -2.87 -8.00
N GLY A 95 -11.90 -3.17 -7.88
CA GLY A 95 -11.06 -2.81 -6.74
C GLY A 95 -11.37 -3.62 -5.48
N GLU A 96 -12.21 -4.66 -5.56
CA GLU A 96 -12.43 -5.57 -4.43
C GLU A 96 -11.15 -6.34 -4.11
N VAL A 97 -10.90 -6.54 -2.81
CA VAL A 97 -9.72 -7.24 -2.32
C VAL A 97 -10.14 -8.52 -1.61
N ARG A 98 -9.54 -9.65 -1.99
CA ARG A 98 -9.70 -10.94 -1.32
C ARG A 98 -8.43 -11.29 -0.59
N VAL A 99 -8.58 -11.63 0.69
CA VAL A 99 -7.45 -11.97 1.56
C VAL A 99 -7.61 -13.39 2.08
N HIS A 100 -6.53 -14.14 1.94
CA HIS A 100 -6.35 -15.47 2.51
C HIS A 100 -5.31 -15.36 3.62
N LEU A 101 -5.72 -15.57 4.86
CA LEU A 101 -4.86 -15.40 6.03
C LEU A 101 -4.23 -16.71 6.44
N SER A 102 -2.96 -16.67 6.83
CA SER A 102 -2.25 -17.79 7.47
C SER A 102 -2.52 -17.87 8.99
N GLU A 103 -3.13 -16.83 9.56
CA GLU A 103 -3.48 -16.75 10.98
C GLU A 103 -5.01 -16.89 11.16
N PRO A 104 -5.48 -17.57 12.23
CA PRO A 104 -6.90 -17.64 12.53
C PRO A 104 -7.47 -16.27 12.89
N LEU A 105 -8.66 -15.95 12.36
CA LEU A 105 -9.34 -14.70 12.67
C LEU A 105 -10.00 -14.67 14.04
N ILE A 106 -10.29 -15.82 14.66
CA ILE A 106 -11.01 -15.90 15.93
C ILE A 106 -10.01 -16.15 17.04
N HIS A 107 -10.13 -15.40 18.14
CA HIS A 107 -9.36 -15.62 19.35
C HIS A 107 -9.66 -17.02 19.91
N GLN A 108 -8.64 -17.87 19.95
CA GLN A 108 -8.68 -19.12 20.70
C GLN A 108 -8.05 -18.85 22.07
N GLU A 109 -8.75 -19.22 23.14
CA GLU A 109 -8.14 -19.34 24.46
C GLU A 109 -7.13 -20.49 24.38
N GLN A 110 -5.88 -20.16 24.05
CA GLN A 110 -4.78 -21.12 24.14
C GLN A 110 -4.64 -21.53 25.61
N ASN A 111 -4.62 -22.84 25.88
CA ASN A 111 -4.19 -23.38 27.15
C ASN A 111 -2.72 -22.97 27.38
N ASP A 112 -2.38 -22.58 28.60
CA ASP A 112 -1.10 -21.95 28.99
C ASP A 112 0.15 -22.85 28.84
N ASP A 113 0.03 -24.07 28.30
CA ASP A 113 1.09 -25.09 28.28
C ASP A 113 1.76 -25.33 26.91
N GLU A 114 1.37 -24.64 25.83
CA GLU A 114 2.03 -24.79 24.52
C GLU A 114 2.99 -23.63 24.21
N PRO A 115 4.28 -23.91 23.90
CA PRO A 115 5.20 -22.89 23.46
C PRO A 115 4.71 -22.28 22.15
N ASN A 116 4.65 -20.94 22.13
CA ASN A 116 4.16 -20.17 21.00
C ASN A 116 5.19 -20.25 19.84
N GLU A 117 5.09 -21.29 19.00
CA GLU A 117 6.00 -21.51 17.84
C GLU A 117 5.87 -20.43 16.73
N ASN A 118 4.97 -19.47 16.88
CA ASN A 118 4.65 -18.47 15.86
C ASN A 118 5.42 -17.15 15.97
N VAL A 119 6.44 -17.04 16.83
CA VAL A 119 7.42 -15.96 16.70
C VAL A 119 8.41 -16.41 15.63
N PRO A 120 8.46 -15.79 14.43
CA PRO A 120 9.48 -16.12 13.46
C PRO A 120 10.83 -15.84 14.14
N ARG A 121 11.58 -16.89 14.45
CA ARG A 121 12.99 -16.77 14.83
C ARG A 121 13.70 -16.22 13.60
N ASN A 122 13.90 -14.91 13.57
CA ASN A 122 14.88 -14.30 12.67
C ASN A 122 16.26 -14.64 13.21
N HIS A 123 16.67 -15.90 13.04
CA HIS A 123 18.06 -16.28 13.16
C HIS A 123 18.70 -16.28 11.77
N ASP A 124 19.75 -15.47 11.72
CA ASP A 124 20.91 -15.53 10.86
C ASP A 124 20.87 -14.77 9.54
N GLY A 125 21.89 -13.90 9.40
CA GLY A 125 22.27 -13.25 8.16
C GLY A 125 22.46 -14.28 7.06
N GLY A 126 22.01 -13.92 5.87
CA GLY A 126 21.87 -14.84 4.75
C GLY A 126 20.58 -14.55 4.00
N GLY A 127 20.65 -13.61 3.07
CA GLY A 127 19.75 -13.48 1.94
C GLY A 127 18.26 -13.42 2.30
N ARG A 128 17.67 -12.21 2.37
CA ARG A 128 16.24 -12.02 2.09
C ARG A 128 15.94 -12.41 0.63
N ARG A 129 15.97 -13.71 0.34
CA ARG A 129 14.98 -14.29 -0.55
C ARG A 129 13.70 -14.30 0.27
N TYR A 130 12.80 -13.35 -0.01
CA TYR A 130 11.44 -13.46 0.50
C TYR A 130 10.93 -14.88 0.22
N PRO A 131 10.29 -15.54 1.20
CA PRO A 131 10.03 -16.97 1.11
C PRO A 131 9.31 -17.30 -0.20
N ARG A 132 10.02 -17.98 -1.10
CA ARG A 132 9.33 -18.93 -1.97
C ARG A 132 8.77 -19.96 -0.99
N HIS A 133 7.46 -19.85 -0.72
CA HIS A 133 6.55 -20.86 -0.13
C HIS A 133 5.89 -20.47 1.21
N GLN A 134 4.79 -19.71 1.11
CA GLN A 134 3.45 -20.13 1.58
C GLN A 134 2.51 -19.81 0.41
N GLN A 135 2.24 -20.78 -0.46
CA GLN A 135 1.39 -20.52 -1.63
C GLN A 135 -0.02 -20.15 -1.14
N GLY A 136 -0.43 -18.91 -1.42
CA GLY A 136 -1.83 -18.50 -1.32
C GLY A 136 -2.28 -17.79 -0.04
N GLU A 137 -1.41 -17.55 0.97
CA GLU A 137 -1.81 -16.93 2.24
C GLU A 137 -0.86 -15.79 2.67
N ILE A 138 -1.35 -14.87 3.53
CA ILE A 138 -0.57 -13.79 4.15
C ILE A 138 -0.84 -13.67 5.66
N THR A 139 0.11 -13.11 6.40
CA THR A 139 -0.10 -12.74 7.81
C THR A 139 -1.01 -11.52 7.96
N ILE A 140 -1.61 -11.35 9.15
CA ILE A 140 -2.37 -10.15 9.52
C ILE A 140 -1.48 -8.90 9.42
N SER A 141 -0.22 -8.99 9.84
CA SER A 141 0.77 -7.90 9.72
C SER A 141 0.95 -7.48 8.25
N ALA A 142 1.16 -8.44 7.35
CA ALA A 142 1.29 -8.16 5.92
C ALA A 142 -0.01 -7.60 5.31
N MET A 143 -1.17 -8.12 5.71
CA MET A 143 -2.48 -7.60 5.29
C MET A 143 -2.64 -6.13 5.65
N ILE A 144 -2.39 -5.75 6.90
CA ILE A 144 -2.55 -4.37 7.39
C ILE A 144 -1.60 -3.43 6.63
N LYS A 145 -0.33 -3.84 6.42
CA LYS A 145 0.65 -3.07 5.63
C LYS A 145 0.16 -2.86 4.19
N LYS A 146 -0.33 -3.92 3.53
CA LYS A 146 -0.89 -3.83 2.17
C LYS A 146 -2.14 -2.95 2.10
N MET A 147 -3.04 -3.04 3.09
CA MET A 147 -4.22 -2.16 3.18
C MET A 147 -3.82 -0.69 3.35
N ASN A 148 -2.80 -0.39 4.16
CA ASN A 148 -2.26 0.97 4.30
C ASN A 148 -1.71 1.50 2.98
N MET A 149 -0.81 0.75 2.32
CA MET A 149 -0.20 1.17 1.05
C MET A 149 -1.25 1.29 -0.06
N LEU A 150 -2.24 0.40 -0.10
CA LEU A 150 -3.37 0.47 -1.03
C LEU A 150 -4.22 1.73 -0.78
N THR A 151 -4.53 2.04 0.48
CA THR A 151 -5.27 3.27 0.84
C THR A 151 -4.48 4.52 0.44
N PHE A 152 -3.17 4.52 0.68
CA PHE A 152 -2.33 5.67 0.36
C PHE A 152 -2.26 5.88 -1.14
N LYS A 153 -2.10 4.79 -1.90
CA LYS A 153 -2.19 4.82 -3.35
C LYS A 153 -3.55 5.37 -3.81
N HIS A 154 -4.66 4.90 -3.24
CA HIS A 154 -5.98 5.43 -3.59
C HIS A 154 -6.05 6.94 -3.41
N VAL A 155 -5.60 7.44 -2.26
CA VAL A 155 -5.51 8.87 -1.97
C VAL A 155 -4.58 9.61 -2.93
N ALA A 156 -3.44 9.01 -3.31
CA ALA A 156 -2.49 9.60 -4.25
C ALA A 156 -3.13 9.84 -5.63
N PHE A 157 -3.90 8.87 -6.13
CA PHE A 157 -4.52 8.92 -7.46
C PHE A 157 -5.90 9.59 -7.50
N TYR A 158 -6.60 9.70 -6.37
CA TYR A 158 -7.94 10.28 -6.31
C TYR A 158 -7.91 11.80 -6.59
N LYS A 159 -8.70 12.26 -7.58
CA LYS A 159 -8.76 13.66 -8.03
C LYS A 159 -10.12 14.36 -7.81
N GLY A 160 -10.94 13.85 -6.89
CA GLY A 160 -12.24 14.48 -6.57
C GLY A 160 -12.11 15.95 -6.15
N ASN A 161 -13.23 16.68 -6.20
CA ASN A 161 -13.44 18.15 -6.23
C ASN A 161 -12.75 19.06 -5.17
N LYS A 162 -11.60 18.70 -4.57
CA LYS A 162 -10.67 19.51 -3.76
C LYS A 162 -9.45 18.74 -3.20
N ASP A 163 -9.35 17.41 -3.39
CA ASP A 163 -8.29 16.59 -2.76
C ASP A 163 -7.01 16.59 -3.63
N THR A 164 -6.39 17.76 -3.80
CA THR A 164 -5.22 17.93 -4.69
C THR A 164 -3.87 17.78 -4.00
N GLU A 165 -3.86 17.52 -2.70
CA GLU A 165 -2.66 17.33 -1.88
C GLU A 165 -2.65 15.95 -1.20
N TYR A 166 -1.46 15.49 -0.80
CA TYR A 166 -1.30 14.36 0.10
C TYR A 166 -1.78 14.77 1.50
N PRO A 167 -2.75 14.06 2.09
CA PRO A 167 -3.30 14.39 3.40
C PRO A 167 -2.30 14.05 4.50
N LYS A 168 -2.46 14.71 5.65
CA LYS A 168 -1.79 14.33 6.89
C LYS A 168 -2.40 13.05 7.48
N THR A 169 -1.67 12.45 8.41
CA THR A 169 -1.99 11.16 9.05
C THR A 169 -3.43 11.06 9.56
N ASP A 170 -3.98 12.11 10.19
CA ASP A 170 -5.32 12.12 10.76
C ASP A 170 -6.43 11.92 9.70
N VAL A 171 -6.25 12.55 8.53
CA VAL A 171 -7.16 12.39 7.38
C VAL A 171 -6.91 11.04 6.70
N MET A 172 -5.65 10.62 6.58
CA MET A 172 -5.29 9.32 6.00
C MET A 172 -5.90 8.14 6.78
N ILE A 173 -5.92 8.19 8.11
CA ILE A 173 -6.57 7.18 8.96
C ILE A 173 -8.06 7.09 8.65
N LYS A 174 -8.76 8.22 8.47
CA LYS A 174 -10.19 8.22 8.10
C LYS A 174 -10.42 7.60 6.72
N LYS A 175 -9.47 7.72 5.80
CA LYS A 175 -9.53 7.12 4.47
C LYS A 175 -9.31 5.59 4.50
N MET A 176 -8.76 5.01 5.58
CA MET A 176 -8.61 3.54 5.73
C MET A 176 -9.94 2.78 5.59
N PHE A 177 -11.04 3.40 5.98
CA PHE A 177 -12.38 2.84 5.80
C PHE A 177 -12.70 2.47 4.34
N TRP A 178 -12.08 3.17 3.36
CA TRP A 178 -12.18 2.82 1.95
C TRP A 178 -11.61 1.43 1.64
N ALA A 179 -10.48 1.07 2.24
CA ALA A 179 -9.87 -0.25 2.10
C ALA A 179 -10.64 -1.29 2.91
N GLU A 180 -11.06 -0.97 4.14
CA GLU A 180 -11.88 -1.88 4.96
C GLU A 180 -13.16 -2.34 4.25
N LYS A 181 -13.80 -1.46 3.47
CA LYS A 181 -14.99 -1.80 2.67
C LYS A 181 -14.72 -2.70 1.47
N ARG A 182 -13.48 -2.71 0.98
CA ARG A 182 -13.07 -3.49 -0.20
C ARG A 182 -12.41 -4.80 0.17
N THR A 183 -11.80 -4.86 1.34
CA THR A 183 -11.10 -6.05 1.82
C THR A 183 -12.06 -7.05 2.43
N ARG A 184 -12.15 -8.22 1.82
CA ARG A 184 -12.92 -9.37 2.30
C ARG A 184 -11.97 -10.43 2.80
N ILE A 185 -12.22 -10.91 4.02
CA ILE A 185 -11.40 -11.95 4.66
C ILE A 185 -12.25 -13.17 4.95
N GLY A 186 -11.70 -14.35 4.64
CA GLY A 186 -12.29 -15.65 4.94
C GLY A 186 -13.51 -16.01 4.08
N ALA A 187 -14.06 -17.21 4.33
CA ALA A 187 -15.14 -17.79 3.51
C ALA A 187 -16.47 -17.01 3.58
N LYS A 188 -16.65 -16.15 4.60
CA LYS A 188 -17.90 -15.42 4.86
C LYS A 188 -18.17 -14.30 3.85
N LYS A 189 -17.21 -13.94 2.98
CA LYS A 189 -17.32 -12.86 1.96
C LYS A 189 -17.76 -11.48 2.50
N LYS A 190 -17.80 -11.26 3.82
CA LYS A 190 -18.03 -9.94 4.43
C LYS A 190 -16.79 -9.08 4.26
N CYS A 191 -16.98 -7.77 4.12
CA CYS A 191 -15.85 -6.85 4.14
C CYS A 191 -15.45 -6.55 5.60
N ILE A 192 -14.21 -6.12 5.80
CA ILE A 192 -13.68 -5.78 7.13
C ILE A 192 -14.56 -4.72 7.82
N ALA A 193 -15.02 -3.73 7.06
CA ALA A 193 -15.86 -2.64 7.58
C ALA A 193 -17.22 -3.12 8.13
N ASP A 194 -17.71 -4.28 7.69
CA ASP A 194 -18.99 -4.85 8.14
C ASP A 194 -18.84 -5.78 9.35
N LEU A 195 -17.60 -6.07 9.78
CA LEU A 195 -17.34 -6.92 10.94
C LEU A 195 -17.69 -6.16 12.22
N SER A 196 -18.46 -6.81 13.10
CA SER A 196 -18.83 -6.21 14.38
C SER A 196 -18.61 -7.16 15.55
N ARG A 197 -18.14 -6.63 16.68
CA ARG A 197 -17.96 -7.41 17.92
C ARG A 197 -19.22 -8.17 18.33
N LEU A 198 -20.39 -7.53 18.20
CA LEU A 198 -21.65 -8.08 18.66
C LEU A 198 -22.18 -9.22 17.78
N LYS A 199 -22.07 -9.11 16.45
CA LYS A 199 -22.65 -10.09 15.52
C LYS A 199 -21.63 -11.14 15.06
N ASP A 200 -20.38 -10.74 14.94
CA ASP A 200 -19.33 -11.55 14.31
C ASP A 200 -18.27 -12.02 15.32
N GLY A 201 -18.31 -11.52 16.55
CA GLY A 201 -17.35 -11.84 17.61
C GLY A 201 -16.02 -11.10 17.49
N LEU A 202 -15.84 -10.29 16.44
CA LEU A 202 -14.61 -9.53 16.21
C LEU A 202 -14.86 -8.21 15.46
N GLU A 203 -13.94 -7.26 15.64
CA GLU A 203 -13.90 -5.95 14.97
C GLU A 203 -12.45 -5.61 14.63
N PHE A 204 -12.24 -4.96 13.49
CA PHE A 204 -10.94 -4.44 13.09
C PHE A 204 -10.72 -3.04 13.67
N VAL A 205 -9.49 -2.77 14.12
CA VAL A 205 -9.08 -1.49 14.70
C VAL A 205 -7.89 -0.97 13.91
N TYR A 206 -7.90 0.31 13.58
CA TYR A 206 -6.79 1.05 12.97
C TYR A 206 -6.75 2.46 13.54
N LYS A 207 -5.81 2.74 14.44
CA LYS A 207 -5.75 4.00 15.22
C LYS A 207 -4.32 4.48 15.40
N GLU A 208 -4.14 5.79 15.50
CA GLU A 208 -2.83 6.35 15.85
C GLU A 208 -2.59 6.24 17.35
N LEU A 209 -1.44 5.68 17.71
CA LEU A 209 -0.98 5.56 19.08
C LEU A 209 -0.50 6.93 19.59
N ALA A 210 -0.98 7.33 20.76
CA ALA A 210 -0.44 8.47 21.49
C ALA A 210 0.57 8.00 22.54
N GLU A 211 0.18 7.00 23.34
CA GLU A 211 0.96 6.56 24.49
C GLU A 211 0.66 5.10 24.83
N ILE A 212 1.69 4.39 25.31
CA ILE A 212 1.57 3.12 26.01
C ILE A 212 1.76 3.43 27.51
N PRO A 213 0.68 3.47 28.30
CA PRO A 213 0.80 3.69 29.74
C PRO A 213 1.64 2.58 30.41
N PRO A 214 2.24 2.85 31.58
CA PRO A 214 2.90 1.82 32.37
C PRO A 214 1.97 0.64 32.63
N TYR A 215 2.47 -0.57 32.41
CA TYR A 215 1.74 -1.81 32.61
C TYR A 215 2.62 -2.84 33.31
N ARG A 216 1.99 -3.83 33.95
CA ARG A 216 2.69 -4.98 34.53
C ARG A 216 2.54 -6.19 33.63
N VAL A 217 3.54 -7.05 33.59
CA VAL A 217 3.56 -8.24 32.74
C VAL A 217 2.43 -9.22 33.09
N ASP A 218 1.99 -9.23 34.36
CA ASP A 218 0.87 -10.02 34.89
C ASP A 218 -0.51 -9.37 34.68
N ASP A 219 -0.58 -8.14 34.15
CA ASP A 219 -1.86 -7.54 33.80
C ASP A 219 -2.54 -8.39 32.72
N ARG A 220 -3.85 -8.64 32.85
CA ARG A 220 -4.59 -9.34 31.79
C ARG A 220 -4.82 -8.44 30.57
N ILE A 221 -5.12 -7.17 30.82
CA ILE A 221 -5.49 -6.19 29.79
C ILE A 221 -4.80 -4.86 30.09
N THR A 222 -4.07 -4.34 29.11
CA THR A 222 -3.52 -2.98 29.09
C THR A 222 -4.35 -2.09 28.18
N ARG A 223 -4.52 -0.81 28.54
CA ARG A 223 -5.26 0.16 27.73
C ARG A 223 -4.30 1.13 27.06
N LEU A 224 -4.16 1.02 25.75
CA LEU A 224 -3.32 1.92 24.95
C LEU A 224 -4.07 3.22 24.66
N VAL A 225 -3.40 4.37 24.76
CA VAL A 225 -4.00 5.69 24.49
C VAL A 225 -3.81 6.03 23.02
N THR A 226 -4.88 6.50 22.37
CA THR A 226 -4.84 6.93 20.97
C THR A 226 -4.77 8.44 20.86
N LYS A 227 -4.26 8.98 19.75
CA LYS A 227 -4.30 10.43 19.47
C LYS A 227 -5.71 10.97 19.20
N GLU A 228 -6.71 10.10 19.07
CA GLU A 228 -8.10 10.50 18.92
C GLU A 228 -8.70 10.91 20.27
N GLU A 229 -9.46 12.01 20.25
CA GLU A 229 -10.21 12.51 21.39
C GLU A 229 -11.70 12.51 21.11
N LYS A 230 -12.49 12.29 22.15
CA LYS A 230 -13.94 12.47 22.14
C LYS A 230 -14.35 13.28 23.36
N ASP A 231 -15.07 14.37 23.14
CA ASP A 231 -15.55 15.26 24.19
C ASP A 231 -14.41 15.76 25.11
N GLY A 232 -13.24 16.05 24.51
CA GLY A 232 -12.02 16.48 25.21
C GLY A 232 -11.33 15.40 26.04
N LYS A 233 -11.69 14.12 25.85
CA LYS A 233 -11.07 12.98 26.52
C LYS A 233 -10.34 12.10 25.51
N ALA A 234 -9.09 11.77 25.82
CA ALA A 234 -8.31 10.80 25.06
C ALA A 234 -9.03 9.44 25.04
N LEU A 235 -9.08 8.84 23.85
CA LEU A 235 -9.64 7.51 23.68
C LEU A 235 -8.59 6.45 23.99
N SER A 236 -9.05 5.29 24.48
CA SER A 236 -8.19 4.15 24.80
C SER A 236 -8.67 2.88 24.12
N VAL A 237 -7.74 2.05 23.65
CA VAL A 237 -8.01 0.72 23.11
C VAL A 237 -7.52 -0.35 24.08
N PRO A 238 -8.39 -1.24 24.60
CA PRO A 238 -7.98 -2.35 25.44
C PRO A 238 -7.29 -3.43 24.60
N VAL A 239 -6.17 -3.96 25.10
CA VAL A 239 -5.31 -4.97 24.45
C VAL A 239 -4.97 -6.03 25.49
N TYR A 240 -4.99 -7.31 25.12
CA TYR A 240 -4.44 -8.34 26.01
C TYR A 240 -2.94 -8.09 26.20
N THR A 241 -2.47 -8.02 27.44
CA THR A 241 -1.08 -7.61 27.73
C THR A 241 -0.05 -8.51 27.06
N ARG A 242 -0.33 -9.83 26.97
CA ARG A 242 0.52 -10.77 26.21
C ARG A 242 0.69 -10.38 24.74
N GLU A 243 -0.36 -9.85 24.11
CA GLU A 243 -0.32 -9.40 22.72
C GLU A 243 0.41 -8.06 22.57
N LEU A 244 0.33 -7.20 23.60
CA LEU A 244 1.14 -6.00 23.65
C LEU A 244 2.63 -6.36 23.68
N ILE A 245 3.05 -7.27 24.56
CA ILE A 245 4.43 -7.72 24.67
C ILE A 245 4.90 -8.31 23.34
N ARG A 246 4.14 -9.25 22.75
CA ARG A 246 4.44 -9.84 21.44
C ARG A 246 4.57 -8.78 20.34
N ALA A 247 3.68 -7.79 20.31
CA ALA A 247 3.72 -6.72 19.31
C ALA A 247 4.91 -5.77 19.49
N LEU A 248 5.34 -5.53 20.73
CA LEU A 248 6.54 -4.74 21.04
C LEU A 248 7.81 -5.48 20.60
N GLU A 249 7.91 -6.79 20.86
CA GLU A 249 9.01 -7.63 20.37
C GLU A 249 9.05 -7.66 18.83
N GLU A 250 7.89 -7.81 18.16
CA GLU A 250 7.81 -7.74 16.69
C GLU A 250 8.31 -6.38 16.16
N TYR A 251 7.94 -5.29 16.84
CA TYR A 251 8.36 -3.93 16.49
C TYR A 251 9.86 -3.74 16.69
N GLU A 252 10.41 -4.13 17.83
CA GLU A 252 11.83 -4.01 18.15
C GLU A 252 12.69 -4.80 17.16
N ASN A 253 12.29 -6.03 16.84
CA ASN A 253 12.97 -6.86 15.84
C ASN A 253 12.91 -6.26 14.44
N THR A 254 11.83 -5.54 14.09
CA THR A 254 11.67 -4.94 12.76
C THR A 254 12.47 -3.64 12.62
N TYR A 255 12.43 -2.78 13.64
CA TYR A 255 12.95 -1.42 13.58
C TYR A 255 14.23 -1.20 14.39
N ALA A 256 14.78 -2.27 14.99
CA ALA A 256 15.95 -2.27 15.85
C ALA A 256 15.86 -1.26 17.02
N THR A 257 14.66 -1.12 17.59
CA THR A 257 14.37 -0.12 18.63
C THR A 257 13.02 -0.40 19.28
N ASN A 258 12.96 -0.28 20.60
CA ASN A 258 11.72 -0.34 21.38
C ASN A 258 11.14 1.06 21.68
N ASP A 259 11.84 2.13 21.25
CA ASP A 259 11.39 3.49 21.47
C ASP A 259 10.35 3.89 20.43
N LEU A 260 9.09 3.85 20.88
CA LEU A 260 7.93 4.31 20.12
C LEU A 260 7.64 5.81 20.35
N SER A 261 8.35 6.46 21.28
CA SER A 261 8.16 7.88 21.57
C SER A 261 8.57 8.73 20.37
N ASN A 262 7.82 9.79 20.12
CA ASN A 262 8.04 10.73 19.00
C ASN A 262 7.91 10.12 17.59
N ARG A 263 7.34 8.92 17.45
CA ARG A 263 7.08 8.29 16.15
C ARG A 263 5.60 8.33 15.81
N ASN A 264 5.29 8.46 14.52
CA ASN A 264 3.92 8.23 14.04
C ASN A 264 3.70 6.72 13.94
N ILE A 265 3.00 6.16 14.92
CA ILE A 265 2.74 4.73 15.03
C ILE A 265 1.24 4.50 14.92
N ILE A 266 0.87 3.58 14.04
CA ILE A 266 -0.48 3.02 14.03
C ILE A 266 -0.49 1.75 14.86
N LEU A 267 -1.46 1.64 15.77
CA LEU A 267 -1.90 0.37 16.33
C LEU A 267 -3.03 -0.18 15.46
N ALA A 268 -2.89 -1.43 15.03
CA ALA A 268 -3.90 -2.07 14.19
C ALA A 268 -4.03 -3.57 14.48
N GLY A 269 -5.19 -4.15 14.15
CA GLY A 269 -5.46 -5.56 14.36
C GLY A 269 -6.92 -5.85 14.66
N PHE A 270 -7.22 -7.06 15.12
CA PHE A 270 -8.56 -7.47 15.52
C PHE A 270 -8.73 -7.51 17.03
N ARG A 271 -9.94 -7.19 17.46
CA ARG A 271 -10.38 -7.28 18.86
C ARG A 271 -11.66 -8.08 19.00
N ASP A 272 -11.80 -8.74 20.14
CA ASP A 272 -13.02 -9.40 20.55
C ASP A 272 -13.86 -8.44 21.44
N LYS A 273 -14.82 -9.00 22.18
CA LYS A 273 -15.64 -8.24 23.14
C LYS A 273 -14.82 -7.58 24.26
N TYR A 274 -13.66 -8.13 24.62
CA TYR A 274 -12.82 -7.70 25.73
C TYR A 274 -11.68 -6.79 25.26
N ALA A 275 -10.81 -7.27 24.38
CA ALA A 275 -9.55 -6.62 24.03
C ALA A 275 -9.03 -7.02 22.64
N MET A 276 -8.05 -6.26 22.13
CA MET A 276 -7.28 -6.66 20.94
C MET A 276 -6.50 -7.95 21.22
N TYR A 277 -6.66 -8.93 20.33
CA TYR A 277 -5.96 -10.22 20.39
C TYR A 277 -4.97 -10.43 19.23
N SER A 278 -4.90 -9.51 18.28
CA SER A 278 -3.96 -9.55 17.15
C SER A 278 -3.35 -8.18 16.87
N LEU A 279 -2.88 -7.52 17.93
CA LEU A 279 -2.23 -6.21 17.83
C LEU A 279 -0.98 -6.27 16.93
N ARG A 280 -0.79 -5.23 16.13
CA ARG A 280 0.41 -4.90 15.34
C ARG A 280 0.68 -3.40 15.44
N PHE A 281 1.97 -3.04 15.43
CA PHE A 281 2.43 -1.66 15.30
C PHE A 281 2.99 -1.41 13.91
N LEU A 282 2.56 -0.32 13.28
CA LEU A 282 3.04 0.10 11.97
C LEU A 282 3.67 1.49 12.09
N LEU A 283 4.95 1.61 11.74
CA LEU A 283 5.60 2.90 11.55
C LEU A 283 5.08 3.55 10.26
N ILE A 284 4.68 4.80 10.34
CA ILE A 284 4.21 5.60 9.21
C ILE A 284 4.94 6.95 9.15
N ASN A 285 4.92 7.59 7.99
CA ASN A 285 5.36 8.97 7.82
C ASN A 285 4.25 9.97 8.25
N ASP A 286 4.50 11.28 8.13
CA ASP A 286 3.56 12.36 8.52
C ASP A 286 2.29 12.44 7.65
N TYR A 287 2.26 11.65 6.58
CA TYR A 287 1.18 11.55 5.62
C TYR A 287 0.48 10.19 5.69
N GLY A 288 0.85 9.35 6.67
CA GLY A 288 0.23 8.05 6.92
C GLY A 288 0.66 6.91 6.00
N LEU A 289 1.78 7.01 5.30
CA LEU A 289 2.37 5.92 4.50
C LEU A 289 3.27 5.04 5.35
N PHE A 290 3.02 3.72 5.32
CA PHE A 290 3.85 2.70 5.96
C PHE A 290 5.33 2.80 5.57
N SER A 291 6.20 2.69 6.57
CA SER A 291 7.66 2.75 6.43
C SER A 291 8.34 1.56 7.12
N GLU A 292 9.37 1.00 6.48
CA GLU A 292 10.19 -0.08 7.06
C GLU A 292 11.38 0.44 7.87
N SER A 293 11.67 1.74 7.80
CA SER A 293 12.74 2.37 8.58
C SER A 293 12.47 3.86 8.81
N ASN A 294 13.20 4.46 9.75
CA ASN A 294 13.19 5.91 9.96
C ASN A 294 13.75 6.68 8.75
N TYR A 295 14.60 6.05 7.92
CA TYR A 295 15.06 6.66 6.68
C TYR A 295 13.94 6.71 5.64
N GLU A 296 13.15 5.65 5.51
CA GLU A 296 11.94 5.70 4.67
C GLU A 296 10.97 6.79 5.12
N VAL A 297 10.77 6.96 6.43
CA VAL A 297 9.95 8.06 6.98
C VAL A 297 10.45 9.42 6.46
N GLN A 298 11.76 9.68 6.54
CA GLN A 298 12.35 10.94 6.07
C GLN A 298 12.17 11.13 4.56
N MET A 299 12.48 10.09 3.77
CA MET A 299 12.31 10.12 2.31
C MET A 299 10.86 10.40 1.90
N TYR A 300 9.91 9.67 2.49
CA TYR A 300 8.49 9.82 2.14
C TYR A 300 7.93 11.16 2.60
N ASN A 301 8.35 11.67 3.77
CA ASN A 301 8.01 13.03 4.20
C ASN A 301 8.50 14.07 3.18
N ALA A 302 9.76 13.96 2.75
CA ALA A 302 10.32 14.87 1.75
C ALA A 302 9.59 14.80 0.41
N ILE A 303 9.29 13.60 -0.10
CA ILE A 303 8.54 13.45 -1.35
C ILE A 303 7.15 14.05 -1.22
N CYS A 304 6.39 13.72 -0.17
CA CYS A 304 5.04 14.27 0.02
C CYS A 304 5.06 15.81 0.16
N GLU A 305 6.07 16.39 0.81
CA GLU A 305 6.26 17.83 0.83
C GLU A 305 6.53 18.42 -0.56
N ILE A 306 7.43 17.81 -1.35
CA ILE A 306 7.70 18.21 -2.74
C ILE A 306 6.41 18.19 -3.56
N MET A 307 5.63 17.11 -3.43
CA MET A 307 4.38 16.93 -4.15
C MET A 307 3.35 18.01 -3.81
N ASN A 308 3.18 18.31 -2.52
CA ASN A 308 2.20 19.32 -2.07
C ASN A 308 2.65 20.73 -2.42
N ARG A 309 3.90 21.12 -2.10
CA ARG A 309 4.42 22.47 -2.34
C ARG A 309 4.34 22.88 -3.81
N ASN A 310 4.56 21.93 -4.72
CA ASN A 310 4.57 22.19 -6.17
C ASN A 310 3.25 21.84 -6.87
N ARG A 311 2.26 21.35 -6.12
CA ARG A 311 0.97 20.85 -6.61
C ARG A 311 1.13 19.83 -7.74
N PHE A 312 2.10 18.91 -7.59
CA PHE A 312 2.41 17.94 -8.64
C PHE A 312 1.28 16.94 -8.89
N LYS A 313 0.45 16.65 -7.89
CA LYS A 313 -0.74 15.81 -8.06
C LYS A 313 -1.77 16.41 -9.03
N GLU A 314 -1.95 17.74 -9.02
CA GLU A 314 -2.81 18.44 -10.00
C GLU A 314 -2.26 18.31 -11.42
N LYS A 315 -0.94 18.25 -11.54
CA LYS A 315 -0.20 18.09 -12.80
C LYS A 315 -0.06 16.62 -13.23
N GLY A 316 -0.80 15.71 -12.60
CA GLY A 316 -0.81 14.30 -12.97
C GLY A 316 0.41 13.49 -12.50
N VAL A 317 1.07 13.90 -11.41
CA VAL A 317 2.18 13.15 -10.82
C VAL A 317 1.73 12.50 -9.51
N PHE A 318 2.09 11.23 -9.29
CA PHE A 318 1.63 10.45 -8.15
C PHE A 318 2.76 9.64 -7.53
N PHE A 319 2.85 9.64 -6.21
CA PHE A 319 3.82 8.90 -5.42
C PHE A 319 3.12 7.82 -4.59
N TYR A 320 3.66 6.61 -4.56
CA TYR A 320 3.21 5.53 -3.70
C TYR A 320 4.31 4.49 -3.42
N LYS A 321 4.14 3.68 -2.37
CA LYS A 321 4.97 2.51 -2.09
C LYS A 321 4.39 1.24 -2.73
N PRO A 322 5.13 0.53 -3.61
CA PRO A 322 4.69 -0.74 -4.17
C PRO A 322 4.59 -1.86 -3.12
N PHE A 323 3.65 -2.79 -3.32
CA PHE A 323 3.40 -3.90 -2.41
C PHE A 323 3.03 -5.22 -3.12
N GLU A 324 3.22 -5.26 -4.44
CA GLU A 324 2.94 -6.43 -5.27
C GLU A 324 4.10 -6.68 -6.24
N TYR A 325 4.56 -7.92 -6.28
CA TYR A 325 5.65 -8.36 -7.14
C TYR A 325 5.17 -8.54 -8.57
N GLY A 326 6.03 -8.19 -9.51
CA GLY A 326 5.76 -8.27 -10.95
C GLY A 326 5.32 -6.97 -11.61
N TYR A 327 5.07 -5.94 -10.80
CA TYR A 327 4.44 -4.69 -11.19
C TYR A 327 5.44 -3.51 -11.33
N GLY A 328 6.70 -3.71 -10.92
CA GLY A 328 7.71 -2.67 -10.77
C GLY A 328 8.91 -2.80 -11.70
N ALA A 329 9.86 -1.88 -11.52
CA ALA A 329 11.14 -1.85 -12.18
C ALA A 329 11.99 -3.11 -11.97
N TYR A 330 11.78 -3.88 -10.91
CA TYR A 330 12.51 -5.12 -10.67
C TYR A 330 11.78 -6.40 -11.09
N GLY A 331 10.62 -6.28 -11.73
CA GLY A 331 9.81 -7.44 -12.11
C GLY A 331 9.32 -8.21 -10.88
N ASP A 332 9.49 -9.53 -10.87
CA ASP A 332 9.06 -10.42 -9.80
C ASP A 332 10.12 -10.66 -8.71
N LYS A 333 11.30 -10.04 -8.83
CA LYS A 333 12.45 -10.31 -7.95
C LYS A 333 12.45 -9.45 -6.70
N TYR A 334 12.16 -8.16 -6.85
CA TYR A 334 12.25 -7.18 -5.78
C TYR A 334 11.09 -6.20 -5.86
N LEU A 335 10.85 -5.51 -4.76
CA LEU A 335 10.00 -4.32 -4.71
C LEU A 335 10.88 -3.08 -4.56
N GLU A 336 10.41 -2.00 -5.17
CA GLU A 336 10.92 -0.66 -4.97
C GLU A 336 10.44 -0.13 -3.60
N ASP A 337 11.24 0.72 -2.96
CA ASP A 337 10.80 1.41 -1.74
C ASP A 337 9.74 2.48 -2.07
N GLY A 338 9.86 3.13 -3.24
CA GLY A 338 8.87 4.07 -3.72
C GLY A 338 8.85 4.24 -5.23
N ILE A 339 7.70 4.61 -5.78
CA ILE A 339 7.54 4.92 -7.21
C ILE A 339 6.81 6.26 -7.34
N ILE A 340 7.31 7.10 -8.25
CA ILE A 340 6.60 8.27 -8.77
C ILE A 340 6.18 7.98 -10.22
N GLU A 341 4.88 8.07 -10.49
CA GLU A 341 4.28 7.89 -11.80
C GLU A 341 3.70 9.20 -12.33
N PHE A 342 3.58 9.29 -13.64
CA PHE A 342 3.11 10.46 -14.36
C PHE A 342 1.88 10.08 -15.22
N GLU A 343 0.98 11.02 -15.43
CA GLU A 343 -0.01 10.95 -16.50
C GLU A 343 0.63 11.33 -17.83
N GLY A 344 0.08 10.84 -18.94
CA GLY A 344 0.56 11.12 -20.29
C GLY A 344 1.83 10.36 -20.70
N THR A 345 2.51 9.68 -19.78
CA THR A 345 3.74 8.93 -20.10
C THR A 345 3.88 7.65 -19.28
N ASN A 346 4.71 6.74 -19.80
CA ASN A 346 5.12 5.52 -19.12
C ASN A 346 6.41 5.71 -18.31
N ARG A 347 7.05 6.90 -18.35
CA ARG A 347 8.22 7.19 -17.52
C ARG A 347 7.84 7.12 -16.03
N LYS A 348 8.76 6.59 -15.22
CA LYS A 348 8.61 6.48 -13.76
C LYS A 348 9.90 6.83 -13.06
N ILE A 349 9.81 7.43 -11.88
CA ILE A 349 10.95 7.58 -10.99
C ILE A 349 10.88 6.47 -9.94
N VAL A 350 11.97 5.72 -9.78
CA VAL A 350 12.15 4.67 -8.78
C VAL A 350 12.99 5.23 -7.64
N ILE A 351 12.46 5.13 -6.42
CA ILE A 351 13.10 5.55 -5.19
C ILE A 351 13.61 4.31 -4.44
N GLU A 352 14.88 4.35 -4.03
CA GLU A 352 15.49 3.34 -3.15
C GLU A 352 16.18 4.03 -1.97
N VAL A 353 15.97 3.52 -0.76
CA VAL A 353 16.49 4.08 0.48
C VAL A 353 17.47 3.09 1.11
N TYR A 354 18.76 3.43 1.06
CA TYR A 354 19.84 2.61 1.56
C TYR A 354 20.24 2.99 2.98
N GLY A 355 19.53 2.40 3.95
CA GLY A 355 19.74 2.62 5.39
C GLY A 355 20.69 1.64 6.08
N ARG A 356 21.25 0.68 5.32
CA ARG A 356 22.14 -0.39 5.82
C ARG A 356 23.35 -0.52 4.90
N ASN A 357 24.40 -1.18 5.40
CA ASN A 357 25.66 -1.37 4.66
C ASN A 357 26.30 -2.75 4.91
N ASP A 358 25.49 -3.75 5.26
CA ASP A 358 25.95 -5.14 5.32
C ASP A 358 26.16 -5.73 3.91
N GLU A 359 27.03 -6.74 3.81
CA GLU A 359 27.47 -7.35 2.53
C GLU A 359 26.29 -7.82 1.66
N ASP A 360 25.35 -8.54 2.27
CA ASP A 360 24.08 -8.97 1.65
C ASP A 360 23.27 -7.81 1.06
N TYR A 361 23.34 -6.65 1.71
CA TYR A 361 22.58 -5.47 1.32
C TYR A 361 23.26 -4.72 0.17
N LEU A 362 24.60 -4.65 0.20
CA LEU A 362 25.43 -4.11 -0.87
C LEU A 362 25.27 -4.92 -2.16
N GLU A 363 25.31 -6.25 -2.08
CA GLU A 363 25.10 -7.12 -3.25
C GLU A 363 23.73 -6.88 -3.89
N ARG A 364 22.67 -6.74 -3.09
CA ARG A 364 21.32 -6.45 -3.60
C ARG A 364 21.22 -5.08 -4.25
N LYS A 365 21.84 -4.07 -3.65
CA LYS A 365 21.93 -2.72 -4.22
C LYS A 365 22.58 -2.76 -5.60
N ASP A 366 23.70 -3.47 -5.74
CA ASP A 366 24.39 -3.62 -7.03
C ASP A 366 23.50 -4.31 -8.08
N ILE A 367 22.81 -5.40 -7.70
CA ILE A 367 21.87 -6.10 -8.58
C ILE A 367 20.73 -5.16 -9.01
N LYS A 368 20.09 -4.46 -8.06
CA LYS A 368 19.01 -3.51 -8.33
C LYS A 368 19.47 -2.39 -9.27
N SER A 369 20.63 -1.81 -9.02
CA SER A 369 21.22 -0.76 -9.85
C SER A 369 21.45 -1.23 -11.29
N GLN A 370 22.06 -2.41 -11.47
CA GLN A 370 22.29 -3.00 -12.79
C GLN A 370 20.99 -3.35 -13.53
N MET A 371 19.95 -3.79 -12.81
CA MET A 371 18.65 -4.07 -13.42
C MET A 371 17.99 -2.81 -13.97
N LEU A 372 18.20 -1.67 -13.33
CA LEU A 372 17.67 -0.38 -13.76
C LEU A 372 18.49 0.23 -14.90
N SER A 373 19.82 0.09 -14.88
CA SER A 373 20.68 0.59 -15.95
C SER A 373 20.50 -0.14 -17.28
N ARG A 374 19.95 -1.37 -17.25
CA ARG A 374 19.70 -2.21 -18.44
C ARG A 374 18.33 -2.00 -19.07
N LYS A 375 17.41 -1.28 -18.39
CA LYS A 375 16.07 -1.03 -18.91
C LYS A 375 16.06 0.27 -19.68
N ASP A 376 15.32 0.28 -20.79
CA ASP A 376 15.04 1.45 -21.63
C ASP A 376 14.65 2.68 -20.79
N ASN A 377 14.73 3.88 -21.39
CA ASN A 377 14.50 5.24 -20.85
C ASN A 377 13.20 5.50 -20.02
N ILE A 378 12.47 4.44 -19.66
CA ILE A 378 11.30 4.36 -18.81
C ILE A 378 11.62 4.74 -17.36
N TYR A 379 12.66 4.16 -16.76
CA TYR A 379 12.92 4.31 -15.31
C TYR A 379 14.04 5.32 -15.04
N ILE A 380 13.73 6.33 -14.22
CA ILE A 380 14.71 7.23 -13.62
C ILE A 380 15.02 6.73 -12.22
N TYR A 381 16.27 6.42 -11.95
CA TYR A 381 16.68 5.83 -10.67
C TYR A 381 17.21 6.87 -9.70
N ILE A 382 16.59 6.99 -8.51
CA ILE A 382 17.04 7.86 -7.42
C ILE A 382 17.31 7.03 -6.16
N PRO A 383 18.57 6.63 -5.92
CA PRO A 383 19.00 6.08 -4.64
C PRO A 383 19.25 7.17 -3.60
N TRP A 384 19.17 6.81 -2.33
CA TRP A 384 19.66 7.62 -1.21
C TRP A 384 20.49 6.77 -0.23
N GLU A 385 21.80 7.05 -0.13
CA GLU A 385 22.71 6.36 0.80
C GLU A 385 22.62 6.95 2.22
N ALA A 386 21.46 6.78 2.84
CA ALA A 386 21.19 7.30 4.17
C ALA A 386 22.18 6.76 5.23
N TYR A 387 22.65 5.51 5.08
CA TYR A 387 23.67 4.92 5.97
C TYR A 387 24.98 5.73 5.98
N ASN A 388 25.38 6.28 4.84
CA ASN A 388 26.61 7.08 4.71
C ASN A 388 26.41 8.55 5.12
N ASN A 389 25.27 8.87 5.73
CA ASN A 389 24.85 10.23 6.06
C ASN A 389 24.83 11.16 4.83
N GLU A 390 24.56 10.62 3.63
CA GLU A 390 24.36 11.46 2.46
C GLU A 390 23.13 12.35 2.65
N PRO A 391 23.16 13.60 2.14
CA PRO A 391 22.00 14.47 2.21
C PRO A 391 20.84 13.87 1.41
N LEU A 392 19.63 14.01 1.96
CA LEU A 392 18.40 13.56 1.29
C LEU A 392 18.31 14.21 -0.11
N PRO A 393 18.03 13.44 -1.18
CA PRO A 393 18.13 13.91 -2.57
C PRO A 393 16.93 14.80 -3.01
N TYR A 394 16.50 15.71 -2.14
CA TYR A 394 15.31 16.56 -2.30
C TYR A 394 15.30 17.31 -3.64
N LYS A 395 16.41 18.01 -3.94
CA LYS A 395 16.54 18.80 -5.18
C LYS A 395 16.48 17.90 -6.41
N ARG A 396 17.14 16.74 -6.37
CA ARG A 396 17.16 15.79 -7.50
C ARG A 396 15.76 15.27 -7.79
N ILE A 397 15.01 14.86 -6.76
CA ILE A 397 13.62 14.39 -6.92
C ILE A 397 12.78 15.46 -7.63
N CYS A 398 12.83 16.71 -7.16
CA CYS A 398 12.07 17.81 -7.76
C CYS A 398 12.46 18.05 -9.22
N THR A 399 13.76 18.13 -9.52
CA THR A 399 14.27 18.35 -10.88
C THR A 399 13.83 17.27 -11.85
N GLU A 400 13.90 15.99 -11.47
CA GLU A 400 13.50 14.87 -12.32
C GLU A 400 11.99 14.88 -12.61
N ILE A 401 11.16 15.19 -11.60
CA ILE A 401 9.70 15.36 -11.78
C ILE A 401 9.40 16.45 -12.81
N GLU A 402 10.03 17.62 -12.66
CA GLU A 402 9.85 18.74 -13.58
C GLU A 402 10.35 18.44 -14.99
N GLY A 403 11.47 17.71 -15.11
CA GLY A 403 12.02 17.26 -16.38
C GLY A 403 11.01 16.39 -17.14
N VAL A 404 10.47 15.36 -16.49
CA VAL A 404 9.47 14.48 -17.11
C VAL A 404 8.21 15.25 -17.48
N LEU A 405 7.72 16.15 -16.62
CA LEU A 405 6.54 16.96 -16.93
C LEU A 405 6.75 17.88 -18.15
N LYS A 406 7.95 18.43 -18.34
CA LYS A 406 8.28 19.24 -19.53
C LYS A 406 8.23 18.38 -20.79
N ASP A 407 8.78 17.17 -20.74
CA ASP A 407 8.75 16.24 -21.87
C ASP A 407 7.30 15.89 -22.25
N VAL A 408 6.45 15.59 -21.25
CA VAL A 408 5.03 15.26 -21.46
C VAL A 408 4.25 16.42 -22.09
N ASN A 409 4.47 17.66 -21.63
CA ASN A 409 3.76 18.83 -22.16
C ASN A 409 4.26 19.28 -23.54
N SER A 410 5.40 18.75 -24.00
CA SER A 410 5.98 19.08 -25.31
C SER A 410 5.55 18.12 -26.44
N GLN A 411 4.84 17.04 -26.09
CA GLN A 411 4.21 16.07 -27.00
C GLN A 411 2.75 16.44 -27.23
#